data_AF-A0AAN7UAS8-F1
#
_entry.id   AF-A0AAN7UAS8-F1
#
_cell.length_a   1.000
_cell.length_b   1.000
_cell.length_c   1.000
_cell.angle_alpha   90.00
_cell.angle_beta   90.00
_cell.angle_gamma   90.00
#
_symmetry.space_group_name_H-M   'P 1'
#
loop_
_entity.id
_entity.type
_entity.pdbx_description
1 polymer ?
#
loop_
_entity_poly.entity_id
_entity_poly.type
_entity_poly.pdbx_seq_one_letter_code
_entity_poly.pdbx_strand_id
1 'polypeptide(L)'
;MRNVGAISHAVINPPVGVHGTAAAKVEFFDRASVDRLMAQANNGHIRGHLRCGGRIPNVVLNRIRVSAHSNTVPNDHGNNGHGSRVLQVVGDSQIVRRSHLEAVLASPNNRVIYGLERVRTFTQADGLSCVEFRFASYTVQAARARNVFMAQKHRRDIPENERIMWEGVTCLFGPDPCQ
;
A
#
# COMPACT_ATOMS: atom_id res chain seq x y z
N MET A 1 -0.74 -13.14 12.77
CA MET A 1 0.05 -12.29 13.68
C MET A 1 -0.77 -11.05 14.04
N ARG A 2 -0.91 -10.71 15.33
CA ARG A 2 -1.63 -9.52 15.81
C ARG A 2 -0.73 -8.75 16.78
N ASN A 3 -1.02 -7.47 17.03
CA ASN A 3 -0.33 -6.64 18.03
C ASN A 3 1.18 -6.48 17.84
N VAL A 4 1.67 -6.52 16.60
CA VAL A 4 3.07 -6.17 16.30
C VAL A 4 3.16 -4.71 15.94
N GLY A 5 2.34 -4.25 15.00
CA GLY A 5 2.25 -2.87 14.55
C GLY A 5 2.34 -2.78 13.03
N ALA A 6 2.25 -1.57 12.49
CA ALA A 6 2.15 -1.34 11.05
C ALA A 6 3.55 -1.34 10.40
N ILE A 7 3.61 -1.93 9.21
CA ILE A 7 4.85 -2.03 8.44
C ILE A 7 4.95 -0.82 7.50
N SER A 8 6.09 -0.12 7.52
CA SER A 8 6.38 1.08 6.73
C SER A 8 7.05 0.78 5.39
N HIS A 9 7.87 -0.28 5.30
CA HIS A 9 8.48 -0.77 4.05
C HIS A 9 8.75 -2.28 4.06
N ALA A 10 8.60 -2.96 2.93
CA ALA A 10 9.01 -4.36 2.80
C ALA A 10 9.44 -4.71 1.38
N VAL A 11 10.50 -5.51 1.29
CA VAL A 11 11.03 -6.06 0.04
C VAL A 11 11.12 -7.57 0.22
N ILE A 12 10.53 -8.32 -0.70
CA ILE A 12 10.59 -9.78 -0.73
C ILE A 12 11.48 -10.19 -1.91
N ASN A 13 12.55 -10.91 -1.59
CA ASN A 13 13.47 -11.48 -2.56
C ASN A 13 13.10 -12.96 -2.78
N PRO A 14 12.78 -13.38 -4.01
CA PRO A 14 12.55 -14.78 -4.31
C PRO A 14 13.84 -15.61 -4.15
N PRO A 15 13.74 -16.94 -4.07
CA PRO A 15 14.90 -17.83 -4.17
C PRO A 15 15.67 -17.55 -5.47
N VAL A 16 16.99 -17.36 -5.39
CA VAL A 16 17.86 -17.12 -6.55
C VAL A 16 19.14 -17.92 -6.46
N GLY A 17 19.47 -18.66 -7.52
CA GLY A 17 20.69 -19.47 -7.62
C GLY A 17 20.85 -20.44 -6.46
N VAL A 18 21.90 -20.25 -5.67
CA VAL A 18 22.25 -21.07 -4.49
C VAL A 18 21.32 -20.85 -3.28
N HIS A 19 20.48 -19.82 -3.30
CA HIS A 19 19.54 -19.53 -2.21
C HIS A 19 18.20 -20.23 -2.47
N GLY A 20 18.02 -21.43 -1.89
CA GLY A 20 16.79 -22.23 -2.04
C GLY A 20 15.56 -21.71 -1.27
N THR A 21 15.65 -20.56 -0.61
CA THR A 21 14.55 -19.96 0.16
C THR A 21 14.41 -18.47 -0.12
N ALA A 22 13.18 -17.96 -0.08
CA ALA A 22 12.91 -16.54 -0.14
C ALA A 22 13.43 -15.84 1.13
N ALA A 23 13.80 -14.57 0.99
CA ALA A 23 14.14 -13.68 2.10
C ALA A 23 13.30 -12.41 2.01
N ALA A 24 13.01 -11.77 3.14
CA ALA A 24 12.32 -10.50 3.16
C ALA A 24 13.01 -9.51 4.09
N LYS A 25 13.10 -8.25 3.66
CA LYS A 25 13.42 -7.12 4.52
C LYS A 25 12.10 -6.43 4.87
N VAL A 26 11.89 -6.15 6.15
CA VAL A 26 10.65 -5.58 6.69
C VAL A 26 11.04 -4.44 7.63
N GLU A 27 10.40 -3.29 7.48
CA GLU A 27 10.64 -2.07 8.25
C GLU A 27 9.33 -1.59 8.87
N PHE A 28 9.35 -1.18 10.12
CA PHE A 28 8.14 -0.71 10.83
C PHE A 28 8.13 0.82 10.94
N PHE A 29 6.95 1.39 11.19
CA PHE A 29 6.82 2.83 11.45
C PHE A 29 7.48 3.25 12.76
N ASP A 30 7.41 2.39 13.79
CA ASP A 30 7.95 2.68 15.11
C ASP A 30 8.86 1.55 15.62
N ARG A 31 9.82 1.93 16.48
CA ARG A 31 10.77 0.98 17.07
C ARG A 31 10.09 -0.02 18.00
N ALA A 32 9.00 0.37 18.68
CA ALA A 32 8.27 -0.50 19.59
C ALA A 32 7.60 -1.66 18.84
N SER A 33 7.22 -1.48 17.58
CA SER A 33 6.73 -2.53 16.70
C SER A 33 7.79 -3.60 16.42
N VAL A 34 9.03 -3.17 16.20
CA VAL A 34 10.17 -4.08 16.07
C VAL A 34 10.40 -4.84 17.38
N ASP A 35 10.33 -4.18 18.54
CA ASP A 35 10.49 -4.84 19.84
C ASP A 35 9.41 -5.90 20.09
N ARG A 36 8.15 -5.58 19.79
CA ARG A 36 7.04 -6.54 19.88
C ARG A 36 7.24 -7.74 18.96
N LEU A 37 7.70 -7.52 17.72
CA LEU A 37 8.02 -8.62 16.79
C LEU A 37 9.11 -9.52 17.37
N MET A 38 10.21 -8.93 17.85
CA MET A 38 11.34 -9.70 18.38
C MET A 38 10.96 -10.45 19.66
N ALA A 39 10.15 -9.86 20.53
CA ALA A 39 9.63 -10.55 21.71
C ALA A 39 8.75 -11.76 21.32
N GLN A 40 7.86 -11.60 20.32
CA GLN A 40 7.06 -12.72 19.80
C GLN A 40 7.93 -13.80 19.13
N ALA A 41 9.02 -13.40 18.45
CA ALA A 41 9.96 -14.32 17.82
C ALA A 41 10.70 -15.17 18.87
N ASN A 42 11.24 -14.50 19.90
CA ASN A 42 12.06 -15.13 20.93
C ASN A 42 11.25 -16.03 21.85
N ASN A 43 10.00 -15.67 22.16
CA ASN A 43 9.12 -16.45 23.03
C ASN A 43 8.41 -17.60 22.29
N GLY A 44 8.80 -17.89 21.04
CA GLY A 44 8.23 -18.99 20.24
C GLY A 44 6.80 -18.74 19.72
N HIS A 45 6.17 -17.60 20.06
CA HIS A 45 4.83 -17.24 19.62
C HIS A 45 4.71 -17.20 18.08
N ILE A 46 5.78 -16.81 17.39
CA ILE A 46 5.89 -16.86 15.92
C ILE A 46 5.62 -18.26 15.35
N ARG A 47 6.05 -19.34 16.04
CA ARG A 47 5.93 -20.72 15.54
C ARG A 47 4.47 -21.18 15.37
N GLY A 48 3.55 -20.60 16.15
CA GLY A 48 2.12 -20.87 16.06
C GLY A 48 1.35 -19.95 15.11
N HIS A 49 1.89 -18.77 14.78
CA HIS A 49 1.09 -17.68 14.20
C HIS A 49 1.66 -17.02 12.94
N LEU A 50 2.88 -17.36 12.52
CA LEU A 50 3.49 -16.87 11.30
C LEU A 50 4.09 -18.03 10.50
N ARG A 51 3.45 -18.35 9.38
CA ARG A 51 3.93 -19.32 8.40
C ARG A 51 3.93 -18.69 7.02
N CYS A 52 5.06 -18.78 6.32
CA CYS A 52 5.21 -18.34 4.94
C CYS A 52 5.39 -19.58 4.06
N GLY A 53 4.39 -19.91 3.22
CA GLY A 53 4.43 -21.14 2.42
C GLY A 53 4.59 -22.41 3.26
N GLY A 54 3.93 -22.47 4.44
CA GLY A 54 4.01 -23.59 5.37
C GLY A 54 5.26 -23.64 6.26
N ARG A 55 6.27 -22.80 6.00
CA ARG A 55 7.54 -22.73 6.76
C ARG A 55 7.50 -21.64 7.82
N ILE A 56 8.18 -21.87 8.95
CA ILE A 56 8.38 -20.85 9.98
C ILE A 56 9.58 -19.99 9.55
N PRO A 57 9.42 -18.67 9.37
CA PRO A 57 10.52 -17.80 8.98
C PRO A 57 11.52 -17.63 10.13
N ASN A 58 12.80 -17.50 9.80
CA ASN A 58 13.81 -17.01 10.72
C ASN A 58 13.79 -15.48 10.70
N VAL A 59 13.54 -14.87 11.86
CA VAL A 59 13.41 -13.40 12.00
C VAL A 59 14.61 -12.88 12.78
N VAL A 60 15.39 -11.99 12.14
CA VAL A 60 16.56 -11.37 12.75
C VAL A 60 16.56 -9.88 12.47
N LEU A 61 17.17 -9.10 13.37
CA LEU A 61 17.40 -7.68 13.13
C LEU A 61 18.39 -7.49 11.98
N ASN A 62 18.09 -6.53 11.10
CA ASN A 62 19.04 -6.15 10.06
C ASN A 62 20.29 -5.52 10.70
N ARG A 63 21.48 -5.90 10.23
CA ARG A 63 22.75 -5.34 10.74
C ARG A 63 22.90 -3.86 10.43
N ILE A 64 22.37 -3.43 9.29
CA ILE A 64 22.37 -2.04 8.86
C ILE A 64 21.21 -1.33 9.55
N ARG A 65 21.56 -0.41 10.45
CA ARG A 65 20.60 0.52 11.05
C ARG A 65 20.23 1.55 9.99
N VAL A 66 18.95 1.68 9.72
CA VAL A 66 18.41 2.72 8.84
C VAL A 66 17.79 3.77 9.74
N SER A 67 18.02 5.05 9.42
CA SER A 67 17.29 6.16 10.04
C SER A 67 15.79 5.93 9.89
N ALA A 68 14.97 6.46 10.81
CA ALA A 68 13.53 6.47 10.59
C ALA A 68 13.27 7.10 9.22
N HIS A 69 12.56 6.39 8.34
CA HIS A 69 12.20 6.92 7.03
C HIS A 69 11.44 8.23 7.25
N SER A 70 11.96 9.34 6.72
CA SER A 70 11.16 10.56 6.61
C SER A 70 9.99 10.21 5.71
N ASN A 71 8.77 10.33 6.22
CA ASN A 71 7.55 10.11 5.46
C ASN A 71 7.34 11.20 4.38
N THR A 72 8.39 11.87 3.92
CA THR A 72 8.34 12.93 2.91
C THR A 72 8.04 12.31 1.55
N VAL A 73 6.77 12.41 1.16
CA VAL A 73 6.32 12.28 -0.23
C VAL A 73 6.47 13.67 -0.87
N PRO A 74 6.68 13.80 -2.19
CA PRO A 74 6.76 15.13 -2.81
C PRO A 74 5.58 16.02 -2.38
N ASN A 75 5.88 17.30 -2.06
CA ASN A 75 4.96 18.29 -1.46
C ASN A 75 3.69 18.56 -2.27
N ASP A 76 3.64 18.09 -3.51
CA ASP A 76 2.74 18.57 -4.55
C ASP A 76 1.31 17.98 -4.45
N HIS A 77 1.04 17.09 -3.48
CA HIS A 77 -0.09 16.14 -3.59
C HIS A 77 -0.95 15.94 -2.32
N GLY A 78 -1.11 16.99 -1.50
CA GLY A 78 -1.93 16.96 -0.27
C GLY A 78 -1.20 16.35 0.92
N ASN A 79 -1.68 16.65 2.14
CA ASN A 79 -1.05 16.28 3.42
C ASN A 79 0.37 16.87 3.65
N ASN A 80 0.62 18.11 3.22
CA ASN A 80 1.90 18.83 3.46
C ASN A 80 3.16 18.07 3.01
N GLY A 81 3.07 17.24 1.96
CA GLY A 81 4.19 16.40 1.52
C GLY A 81 4.49 15.22 2.43
N HIS A 82 3.53 14.79 3.24
CA HIS A 82 3.64 13.55 3.99
C HIS A 82 2.88 12.43 3.28
N GLY A 83 3.57 11.33 3.01
CA GLY A 83 2.95 10.12 2.48
C GLY A 83 1.85 9.62 3.41
N SER A 84 0.75 9.18 2.81
CA SER A 84 -0.40 8.66 3.54
C SER A 84 -0.75 7.26 3.05
N ARG A 85 -1.26 6.40 3.94
CA ARG A 85 -1.93 5.16 3.56
C ARG A 85 -3.36 5.39 3.05
N VAL A 86 -3.83 6.64 3.08
CA VAL A 86 -5.16 7.02 2.61
C VAL A 86 -5.04 7.66 1.24
N LEU A 87 -5.67 7.06 0.24
CA LEU A 87 -5.77 7.58 -1.12
C LEU A 87 -7.23 7.84 -1.46
N GLN A 88 -7.56 9.08 -1.81
CA GLN A 88 -8.86 9.48 -2.35
C GLN A 88 -8.76 9.58 -3.86
N VAL A 89 -9.61 8.83 -4.56
CA VAL A 89 -9.75 8.89 -6.03
C VAL A 89 -11.07 9.57 -6.33
N VAL A 90 -11.04 10.67 -7.06
CA VAL A 90 -12.20 11.53 -7.35
C VAL A 90 -12.41 11.61 -8.86
N GLY A 91 -13.65 11.52 -9.34
CA GLY A 91 -13.99 11.65 -10.76
C GLY A 91 -15.38 11.13 -11.10
N ASP A 92 -15.61 10.83 -12.38
CA ASP A 92 -16.90 10.33 -12.88
C ASP A 92 -17.28 8.99 -12.23
N SER A 93 -18.53 8.87 -11.78
CA SER A 93 -19.06 7.67 -11.10
C SER A 93 -19.01 6.37 -11.92
N GLN A 94 -18.92 6.45 -13.25
CA GLN A 94 -18.83 5.28 -14.12
C GLN A 94 -17.49 4.55 -13.95
N ILE A 95 -16.41 5.31 -13.72
CA ILE A 95 -15.04 4.80 -13.55
C ILE A 95 -14.57 4.86 -12.08
N VAL A 96 -14.93 5.93 -11.35
CA VAL A 96 -14.62 6.13 -9.93
C VAL A 96 -15.69 5.45 -9.08
N ARG A 97 -15.69 4.13 -9.17
CA ARG A 97 -16.49 3.25 -8.32
C ARG A 97 -15.61 2.11 -7.83
N ARG A 98 -15.86 1.67 -6.59
CA ARG A 98 -15.02 0.70 -5.88
C ARG A 98 -14.63 -0.50 -6.74
N SER A 99 -15.61 -1.17 -7.35
CA SER A 99 -15.38 -2.39 -8.12
C SER A 99 -14.52 -2.18 -9.36
N HIS A 100 -14.66 -1.05 -10.05
CA HIS A 100 -13.84 -0.73 -11.21
C HIS A 100 -12.39 -0.43 -10.80
N LEU A 101 -12.19 0.40 -9.77
CA LEU A 101 -10.86 0.73 -9.28
C LEU A 101 -10.12 -0.49 -8.68
N GLU A 102 -10.82 -1.34 -7.94
CA GLU A 102 -10.25 -2.61 -7.45
C GLU A 102 -9.88 -3.54 -8.61
N ALA A 103 -10.69 -3.61 -9.67
CA ALA A 103 -10.35 -4.39 -10.87
C ALA A 103 -9.11 -3.85 -11.59
N VAL A 104 -8.97 -2.52 -11.68
CA VAL A 104 -7.75 -1.89 -12.19
C VAL A 104 -6.55 -2.31 -11.35
N LEU A 105 -6.60 -2.20 -10.02
CA LEU A 105 -5.48 -2.59 -9.16
C LEU A 105 -5.15 -4.09 -9.23
N ALA A 106 -6.16 -4.94 -9.37
CA ALA A 106 -6.03 -6.39 -9.48
C ALA A 106 -5.51 -6.88 -10.84
N SER A 107 -5.47 -6.00 -11.86
CA SER A 107 -4.97 -6.37 -13.18
C SER A 107 -3.54 -6.91 -13.11
N PRO A 108 -3.26 -8.09 -13.72
CA PRO A 108 -1.92 -8.70 -13.73
C PRO A 108 -0.81 -7.76 -14.23
N ASN A 109 -1.15 -6.80 -15.08
CA ASN A 109 -0.22 -5.83 -15.66
C ASN A 109 0.27 -4.78 -14.65
N ASN A 110 -0.46 -4.53 -13.57
CA ASN A 110 -0.16 -3.45 -12.63
C ASN A 110 0.80 -3.87 -11.51
N ARG A 111 0.99 -5.20 -11.31
CA ARG A 111 1.88 -5.83 -10.32
C ARG A 111 1.76 -5.19 -8.92
N VAL A 112 0.55 -4.81 -8.51
CA VAL A 112 0.32 -4.20 -7.20
C VAL A 112 -0.06 -5.29 -6.22
N ILE A 113 0.76 -5.48 -5.18
CA ILE A 113 0.38 -6.27 -4.01
C ILE A 113 -0.01 -5.29 -2.93
N TYR A 114 -1.27 -5.35 -2.50
CA TYR A 114 -1.80 -4.43 -1.51
C TYR A 114 -2.77 -5.12 -0.55
N GLY A 115 -2.95 -4.52 0.62
CA GLY A 115 -4.01 -4.89 1.56
C GLY A 115 -4.82 -3.65 1.89
N LEU A 116 -6.13 -3.80 2.07
CA LEU A 116 -7.01 -2.70 2.46
C LEU A 116 -7.48 -2.91 3.90
N GLU A 117 -7.35 -1.87 4.72
CA GLU A 117 -7.99 -1.79 6.03
C GLU A 117 -9.48 -1.45 5.85
N ARG A 118 -9.77 -0.51 4.95
CA ARG A 118 -11.13 -0.04 4.67
C ARG A 118 -11.22 0.60 3.29
N VAL A 119 -12.41 0.52 2.69
CA VAL A 119 -12.80 1.33 1.53
C VAL A 119 -14.06 2.10 1.88
N ARG A 120 -14.14 3.37 1.48
CA ARG A 120 -15.35 4.19 1.55
C ARG A 120 -15.66 4.76 0.19
N THR A 121 -16.95 4.91 -0.12
CA THR A 121 -17.41 5.58 -1.33
C THR A 121 -18.41 6.63 -0.92
N PHE A 122 -18.28 7.83 -1.48
CA PHE A 122 -19.18 8.96 -1.21
C PHE A 122 -19.17 9.91 -2.41
N THR A 123 -20.21 10.73 -2.53
CA THR A 123 -20.30 11.78 -3.54
C THR A 123 -19.85 13.11 -2.94
N GLN A 124 -19.03 13.86 -3.66
CA GLN A 124 -18.58 15.20 -3.26
C GLN A 124 -19.68 16.24 -3.52
N ALA A 125 -19.51 17.43 -2.95
CA ALA A 125 -20.50 18.52 -3.08
C ALA A 125 -20.70 18.99 -4.53
N ASP A 126 -19.70 18.81 -5.38
CA ASP A 126 -19.72 19.09 -6.81
C ASP A 126 -20.36 17.96 -7.66
N GLY A 127 -20.84 16.89 -7.01
CA GLY A 127 -21.47 15.76 -7.66
C GLY A 127 -20.49 14.67 -8.14
N LEU A 128 -19.18 14.86 -8.00
CA LEU A 128 -18.19 13.86 -8.38
C LEU A 128 -18.18 12.68 -7.40
N SER A 129 -17.91 11.48 -7.91
CA SER A 129 -17.74 10.30 -7.05
C SER A 129 -16.34 10.28 -6.44
N CYS A 130 -16.25 9.86 -5.19
CA CYS A 130 -15.00 9.67 -4.47
C CYS A 130 -14.93 8.25 -3.90
N VAL A 131 -13.82 7.57 -4.15
CA VAL A 131 -13.45 6.32 -3.48
C VAL A 131 -12.21 6.55 -2.64
N GLU A 132 -12.35 6.39 -1.32
CA GLU A 132 -11.26 6.45 -0.36
C GLU A 132 -10.76 5.04 -0.04
N PHE A 133 -9.53 4.74 -0.44
CA PHE A 133 -8.80 3.54 -0.06
C PHE A 133 -7.96 3.82 1.18
N ARG A 134 -8.16 3.04 2.24
CA ARG A 134 -7.25 2.99 3.40
C ARG A 134 -6.44 1.72 3.31
N PHE A 135 -5.18 1.84 2.92
CA PHE A 135 -4.28 0.71 2.81
C PHE A 135 -3.88 0.21 4.20
N ALA A 136 -3.93 -1.11 4.38
CA ALA A 136 -3.65 -1.79 5.64
C ALA A 136 -2.21 -1.56 6.13
N SER A 137 -1.30 -1.24 5.22
CA SER A 137 0.10 -0.98 5.51
C SER A 137 0.71 -0.15 4.38
N TYR A 138 1.81 0.56 4.66
CA TYR A 138 2.65 1.28 3.69
C TYR A 138 2.04 2.47 2.94
N THR A 139 2.66 3.65 3.07
CA THR A 139 2.41 4.79 2.16
C THR A 139 2.76 4.46 0.70
N VAL A 140 3.69 3.52 0.48
CA VAL A 140 4.07 3.06 -0.87
C VAL A 140 2.94 2.31 -1.58
N GLN A 141 2.03 1.63 -0.87
CA GLN A 141 0.88 0.98 -1.50
C GLN A 141 -0.08 2.03 -2.08
N ALA A 142 -0.38 3.07 -1.31
CA ALA A 142 -1.17 4.21 -1.76
C ALA A 142 -0.48 4.95 -2.92
N ALA A 143 0.82 5.20 -2.83
CA ALA A 143 1.58 5.84 -3.91
C ALA A 143 1.61 5.00 -5.19
N ARG A 144 1.76 3.66 -5.07
CA ARG A 144 1.73 2.75 -6.21
C ARG A 144 0.35 2.70 -6.85
N ALA A 145 -0.71 2.61 -6.03
CA ALA A 145 -2.10 2.66 -6.51
C ALA A 145 -2.38 3.97 -7.25
N ARG A 146 -1.96 5.11 -6.69
CA ARG A 146 -2.03 6.42 -7.35
C ARG A 146 -1.36 6.38 -8.73
N ASN A 147 -0.13 5.90 -8.82
CA ASN A 147 0.60 5.84 -10.09
C ASN A 147 -0.13 4.96 -11.12
N VAL A 148 -0.73 3.85 -10.68
CA VAL A 148 -1.52 2.96 -11.55
C VAL A 148 -2.78 3.66 -12.07
N PHE A 149 -3.51 4.39 -11.21
CA PHE A 149 -4.70 5.15 -11.62
C PHE A 149 -4.34 6.31 -12.55
N MET A 150 -3.29 7.06 -12.23
CA MET A 150 -2.84 8.16 -13.08
C MET A 150 -2.32 7.65 -14.44
N ALA A 151 -1.75 6.45 -14.50
CA ALA A 151 -1.34 5.82 -15.76
C ALA A 151 -2.54 5.44 -16.66
N GLN A 152 -3.75 5.25 -16.10
CA GLN A 152 -4.95 4.96 -16.91
C GLN A 152 -5.26 6.12 -17.87
N LYS A 153 -4.95 7.37 -17.49
CA LYS A 153 -5.11 8.55 -18.35
C LYS A 153 -4.33 8.48 -19.66
N HIS A 154 -3.26 7.69 -19.69
CA HIS A 154 -2.35 7.61 -20.83
C HIS A 154 -2.50 6.28 -21.60
N ARG A 155 -3.48 5.44 -21.24
CA ARG A 155 -3.77 4.21 -21.94
C ARG A 155 -4.36 4.52 -23.32
N ARG A 156 -3.81 3.86 -24.34
CA ARG A 156 -4.26 3.99 -25.74
C ARG A 156 -5.20 2.87 -26.16
N ASP A 157 -5.34 1.85 -25.31
CA ASP A 157 -6.12 0.64 -25.54
C ASP A 157 -7.53 0.68 -24.92
N ILE A 158 -7.99 1.88 -24.51
CA ILE A 158 -9.33 2.10 -23.96
C ILE A 158 -10.18 2.97 -24.91
N PRO A 159 -11.51 2.79 -24.93
CA PRO A 159 -12.41 3.64 -25.70
C PRO A 159 -12.28 5.14 -25.35
N GLU A 160 -12.50 6.02 -26.34
CA GLU A 160 -12.34 7.47 -26.19
C GLU A 160 -13.20 8.07 -25.07
N ASN A 161 -14.44 7.60 -24.93
CA ASN A 161 -15.33 8.01 -23.84
C ASN A 161 -14.76 7.64 -22.46
N GLU A 162 -14.14 6.47 -22.33
CA GLU A 162 -13.49 6.05 -21.09
C GLU A 162 -12.23 6.89 -20.81
N ARG A 163 -11.46 7.21 -21.85
CA ARG A 163 -10.28 8.08 -21.74
C ARG A 163 -10.65 9.46 -21.20
N ILE A 164 -11.69 10.09 -21.74
CA ILE A 164 -12.18 11.40 -21.28
C ILE A 164 -12.58 11.34 -19.79
N MET A 165 -13.25 10.26 -19.36
CA MET A 165 -13.57 10.10 -17.94
C MET A 165 -12.30 10.00 -17.09
N TRP A 166 -11.29 9.24 -17.52
CA TRP A 166 -10.01 9.12 -16.80
C TRP A 166 -9.25 10.44 -16.75
N GLU A 167 -9.31 11.27 -17.78
CA GLU A 167 -8.69 12.60 -17.78
C GLU A 167 -9.18 13.47 -16.61
N GLY A 168 -10.47 13.38 -16.27
CA GLY A 168 -11.09 14.05 -15.12
C GLY A 168 -10.75 13.45 -13.76
N VAL A 169 -10.09 12.30 -13.69
CA VAL A 169 -9.77 11.65 -12.40
C VAL A 169 -8.66 12.36 -11.66
N THR A 170 -8.85 12.61 -10.37
CA THR A 170 -7.82 13.15 -9.49
C THR A 170 -7.53 12.18 -8.34
N CYS A 171 -6.26 12.07 -7.95
CA CYS A 171 -5.81 11.23 -6.84
C CYS A 171 -5.13 12.08 -5.77
N LEU A 172 -5.70 12.10 -4.56
CA LEU A 172 -5.27 12.93 -3.44
C LEU A 172 -4.91 12.05 -2.23
N PHE A 173 -3.83 12.40 -1.51
CA PHE A 173 -3.53 11.75 -0.25
C PHE A 173 -4.37 12.35 0.88
N GLY A 174 -5.10 11.50 1.60
CA GLY A 174 -5.91 11.90 2.76
C GLY A 174 -5.11 11.87 4.07
N PRO A 175 -5.67 12.36 5.19
CA PRO A 175 -5.03 12.26 6.49
C PRO A 175 -4.93 10.79 6.95
N ASP A 176 -3.73 10.37 7.37
CA ASP A 176 -3.53 9.04 7.94
C ASP A 176 -3.95 9.05 9.42
N PRO A 177 -4.84 8.15 9.87
CA PRO A 177 -5.31 8.12 11.27
C PRO A 177 -4.21 7.76 12.29
N CYS A 178 -3.00 7.40 11.85
CA CYS A 178 -1.87 7.05 12.70
C CYS A 178 -0.80 8.16 12.82
N GLN A 179 -1.05 9.37 12.28
CA GLN A 179 -0.22 10.55 12.53
C GLN A 179 -0.64 11.27 13.81
#